data_AF-A0A4D5RK63-F1
#
_entry.id   AF-A0A4D5RK63-F1
#
_cell.length_a   1.000
_cell.length_b   1.000
_cell.length_c   1.000
_cell.angle_alpha   90.00
_cell.angle_beta   90.00
_cell.angle_gamma   90.00
#
_symmetry.space_group_name_H-M   'P 1'
#
loop_
_entity.id
_entity.type
_entity.pdbx_description
1 polymer ?
#
loop_
_entity_poly.entity_id
_entity_poly.type
_entity_poly.pdbx_seq_one_letter_code
_entity_poly.pdbx_strand_id
1 'polypeptide(L)'
;HVVPCPRCQSSVLRTELVGHCKDGCSSASTRPVPIPYYKNVNYDNLEITSTELKREMLKISEDLSCLQTSLNEWREEVRTLEKSANEELKDTTLKISDNLSGLHTSVEQCQEYVREAARNTKEHLVRIETQGFAAANKELKLAIEDTMKTHMAQELRVQYKELVDVTKSASDCVLGVNGAKEFHWYFKGWEDLKMTALDKWYASNDSPLQYVCGYNVCIRIRLEPILGRTILGLHMRIHPGVNDSKLEWPFSKTYTLGVIHPKDKAKRKFDKIEASKYSDDPRFQMPKQGGNFVFGTTILSTANELECEGFVIGDSLHCFLQFEP
;
A
#
# COMPACT_ATOMS: atom_id res chain seq x y z
N HIS A 1 -88.34 65.10 -74.78
CA HIS A 1 -87.96 64.71 -76.16
C HIS A 1 -89.04 63.79 -76.70
N VAL A 2 -89.62 64.10 -77.86
CA VAL A 2 -90.64 63.26 -78.51
C VAL A 2 -89.91 62.28 -79.44
N VAL A 3 -90.32 61.01 -79.45
CA VAL A 3 -89.73 59.94 -80.26
C VAL A 3 -90.86 59.15 -80.94
N PRO A 4 -90.68 58.70 -82.18
CA PRO A 4 -91.69 57.89 -82.87
C PRO A 4 -91.77 56.50 -82.24
N CYS A 5 -92.99 56.01 -82.02
CA CYS A 5 -93.23 54.65 -81.55
C CYS A 5 -92.87 53.62 -82.63
N PRO A 6 -92.03 52.61 -82.35
CA PRO A 6 -91.62 51.64 -83.37
C PRO A 6 -92.77 50.73 -83.85
N ARG A 7 -93.90 50.68 -83.14
CA ARG A 7 -95.07 49.85 -83.49
C ARG A 7 -96.13 50.56 -84.33
N CYS A 8 -96.43 51.83 -84.05
CA CYS A 8 -97.51 52.56 -84.74
C CYS A 8 -97.04 53.89 -85.37
N GLN A 9 -95.75 54.21 -85.26
CA GLN A 9 -95.11 55.42 -85.79
C GLN A 9 -95.69 56.76 -85.27
N SER A 10 -96.51 56.72 -84.23
CA SER A 10 -97.02 57.93 -83.57
C SER A 10 -95.93 58.59 -82.72
N SER A 11 -95.90 59.92 -82.72
CA SER A 11 -94.94 60.72 -81.95
C SER A 11 -95.33 60.75 -80.47
N VAL A 12 -94.54 60.10 -79.61
CA VAL A 12 -94.81 59.96 -78.15
C VAL A 12 -93.63 60.52 -77.35
N LEU A 13 -93.88 61.12 -76.18
CA LEU A 13 -92.81 61.57 -75.29
C LEU A 13 -91.95 60.38 -74.84
N ARG A 14 -90.61 60.52 -74.85
CA ARG A 14 -89.67 59.42 -74.53
C ARG A 14 -89.92 58.78 -73.15
N THR A 15 -90.43 59.55 -72.19
CA THR A 15 -90.80 59.08 -70.85
C THR A 15 -92.05 58.20 -70.86
N GLU A 16 -92.94 58.37 -71.84
CA GLU A 16 -94.24 57.68 -71.93
C GLU A 16 -94.25 56.56 -72.97
N LEU A 17 -93.15 56.38 -73.70
CA LEU A 17 -93.02 55.38 -74.77
C LEU A 17 -93.30 53.95 -74.29
N VAL A 18 -92.87 53.60 -73.07
CA VAL A 18 -93.09 52.27 -72.49
C VAL A 18 -94.56 52.07 -72.10
N GLY A 19 -95.23 53.11 -71.57
CA GLY A 19 -96.66 53.08 -71.26
C GLY A 19 -97.50 52.94 -72.52
N HIS A 20 -97.24 53.79 -73.52
CA HIS A 20 -97.92 53.75 -74.82
C HIS A 20 -97.83 52.38 -75.52
N CYS A 21 -96.67 51.73 -75.49
CA CYS A 21 -96.49 50.38 -76.04
C CYS A 21 -97.20 49.29 -75.23
N LYS A 22 -97.41 49.49 -73.92
CA LYS A 22 -98.16 48.57 -73.05
C LYS A 22 -99.67 48.70 -73.26
N ASP A 23 -100.17 49.90 -73.54
CA ASP A 23 -101.59 50.20 -73.70
C ASP A 23 -102.12 49.98 -75.14
N GLY A 24 -101.39 49.19 -75.94
CA GLY A 24 -101.85 48.76 -77.27
C GLY A 24 -101.95 49.87 -78.32
N CYS A 25 -101.18 50.97 -78.18
CA CYS A 25 -101.07 52.03 -79.18
C CYS A 25 -102.40 52.71 -79.60
N SER A 26 -103.43 52.71 -78.73
CA SER A 26 -104.82 52.99 -79.12
C SER A 26 -105.35 54.38 -78.74
N SER A 27 -104.55 55.45 -78.83
CA SER A 27 -105.04 56.83 -78.62
C SER A 27 -104.46 57.79 -79.65
N ALA A 28 -105.33 58.26 -80.55
CA ALA A 28 -105.02 58.91 -81.82
C ALA A 28 -104.87 60.44 -81.74
N SER A 29 -104.06 61.05 -82.62
CA SER A 29 -104.45 62.23 -83.41
C SER A 29 -103.40 62.63 -84.49
N THR A 30 -103.77 62.37 -85.75
CA THR A 30 -103.71 63.22 -86.97
C THR A 30 -102.45 64.05 -87.36
N ARG A 31 -101.82 63.67 -88.49
CA ARG A 31 -101.80 64.38 -89.82
C ARG A 31 -100.44 64.20 -90.57
N PRO A 32 -100.42 63.93 -91.90
CA PRO A 32 -99.23 63.50 -92.65
C PRO A 32 -98.49 64.64 -93.36
N VAL A 33 -97.15 64.60 -93.40
CA VAL A 33 -96.30 65.42 -94.31
C VAL A 33 -94.92 64.73 -94.52
N PRO A 34 -94.10 65.11 -95.53
CA PRO A 34 -93.75 64.28 -96.69
C PRO A 34 -92.30 63.78 -96.70
N ILE A 35 -92.03 62.82 -97.59
CA ILE A 35 -90.71 62.24 -97.89
C ILE A 35 -89.72 63.33 -98.36
N PRO A 36 -88.46 63.32 -97.88
CA PRO A 36 -87.33 63.79 -98.66
C PRO A 36 -86.48 62.60 -99.14
N TYR A 37 -86.34 62.53 -100.46
CA TYR A 37 -85.49 61.61 -101.20
C TYR A 37 -83.98 61.92 -101.00
N TYR A 38 -83.21 60.83 -100.89
CA TYR A 38 -81.79 60.60 -101.21
C TYR A 38 -80.65 61.36 -100.50
N LYS A 39 -79.74 60.56 -99.91
CA LYS A 39 -78.32 60.56 -100.32
C LYS A 39 -77.86 59.15 -100.68
N ASN A 40 -77.19 59.08 -101.83
CA ASN A 40 -76.63 57.90 -102.48
C ASN A 40 -75.55 57.26 -101.59
N VAL A 41 -75.74 56.00 -101.18
CA VAL A 41 -74.67 55.20 -100.58
C VAL A 41 -73.79 54.71 -101.74
N ASN A 42 -72.52 55.08 -101.75
CA ASN A 42 -71.57 54.60 -102.73
C ASN A 42 -71.30 53.10 -102.49
N TYR A 43 -72.06 52.25 -103.17
CA TYR A 43 -72.05 50.80 -103.00
C TYR A 43 -70.66 50.18 -103.24
N ASP A 44 -69.80 50.79 -104.08
CA ASP A 44 -68.46 50.29 -104.39
C ASP A 44 -67.49 50.38 -103.18
N ASN A 45 -67.50 51.50 -102.44
CA ASN A 45 -66.68 51.66 -101.23
C ASN A 45 -67.16 50.75 -100.08
N LEU A 46 -68.47 50.49 -100.02
CA LEU A 46 -69.08 49.58 -99.04
C LEU A 46 -68.73 48.12 -99.35
N GLU A 47 -68.65 47.76 -100.64
CA GLU A 47 -68.29 46.40 -101.08
C GLU A 47 -66.78 46.12 -100.89
N ILE A 48 -65.91 47.11 -101.12
CA ILE A 48 -64.47 47.02 -100.81
C ILE A 48 -64.25 46.85 -99.30
N THR A 49 -64.87 47.69 -98.46
CA THR A 49 -64.74 47.57 -97.00
C THR A 49 -65.35 46.27 -96.46
N SER A 50 -66.45 45.79 -97.04
CA SER A 50 -67.06 44.50 -96.72
C SER A 50 -66.15 43.32 -97.08
N THR A 51 -65.48 43.37 -98.23
CA THR A 51 -64.52 42.32 -98.64
C THR A 51 -63.23 42.35 -97.82
N GLU A 52 -62.72 43.53 -97.45
CA GLU A 52 -61.61 43.69 -96.50
C GLU A 52 -61.95 43.11 -95.12
N LEU A 53 -63.13 43.45 -94.59
CA LEU A 53 -63.60 42.97 -93.28
C LEU A 53 -63.80 41.45 -93.27
N LYS A 54 -64.30 40.87 -94.37
CA LYS A 54 -64.35 39.42 -94.55
C LYS A 54 -62.96 38.79 -94.55
N ARG A 55 -61.98 39.41 -95.22
CA ARG A 55 -60.59 38.93 -95.25
C ARG A 55 -59.96 38.93 -93.85
N GLU A 56 -60.12 40.02 -93.11
CA GLU A 56 -59.61 40.11 -91.73
C GLU A 56 -60.35 39.16 -90.79
N MET A 57 -61.67 38.97 -90.94
CA MET A 57 -62.41 37.96 -90.18
C MET A 57 -61.92 36.54 -90.47
N LEU A 58 -61.58 36.23 -91.72
CA LEU A 58 -60.99 34.94 -92.09
C LEU A 58 -59.62 34.75 -91.42
N LYS A 59 -58.76 35.79 -91.46
CA LYS A 59 -57.46 35.77 -90.81
C LYS A 59 -57.56 35.60 -89.29
N ILE A 60 -58.47 36.32 -88.64
CA ILE A 60 -58.77 36.17 -87.21
C ILE A 60 -59.27 34.74 -86.91
N SER A 61 -60.12 34.18 -87.77
CA SER A 61 -60.60 32.80 -87.61
C SER A 61 -59.48 31.78 -87.75
N GLU A 62 -58.55 31.99 -88.69
CA GLU A 62 -57.35 31.17 -88.83
C GLU A 62 -56.43 31.30 -87.61
N ASP A 63 -56.15 32.52 -87.16
CA ASP A 63 -55.34 32.79 -85.96
C ASP A 63 -55.95 32.16 -84.71
N LEU A 64 -57.27 32.27 -84.52
CA LEU A 64 -58.01 31.61 -83.44
C LEU A 64 -57.90 30.08 -83.52
N SER A 65 -57.97 29.51 -84.73
CA SER A 65 -57.82 28.08 -84.95
C SER A 65 -56.40 27.60 -84.63
N CYS A 66 -55.39 28.38 -85.01
CA CYS A 66 -53.98 28.14 -84.66
C CYS A 66 -53.77 28.21 -83.14
N LEU A 67 -54.24 29.27 -82.48
CA LEU A 67 -54.14 29.43 -81.03
C LEU A 67 -54.85 28.31 -80.27
N GLN A 68 -56.02 27.89 -80.75
CA GLN A 68 -56.74 26.78 -80.13
C GLN A 68 -55.99 25.46 -80.27
N THR A 69 -55.33 25.23 -81.41
CA THR A 69 -54.45 24.08 -81.62
C THR A 69 -53.26 24.13 -80.66
N SER A 70 -52.54 25.27 -80.58
CA SER A 70 -51.41 25.44 -79.66
C SER A 70 -51.81 25.32 -78.19
N LEU A 71 -52.99 25.82 -77.80
CA LEU A 71 -53.50 25.67 -76.43
C LEU A 71 -53.80 24.20 -76.10
N ASN A 72 -54.33 23.45 -77.07
CA ASN A 72 -54.56 22.01 -76.91
C ASN A 72 -53.24 21.24 -76.81
N GLU A 73 -52.24 21.59 -77.63
CA GLU A 73 -50.89 21.03 -77.54
C GLU A 73 -50.26 21.29 -76.17
N TRP A 74 -50.28 22.55 -75.72
CA TRP A 74 -49.72 22.94 -74.43
C TRP A 74 -50.43 22.25 -73.25
N ARG A 75 -51.76 22.05 -73.35
CA ARG A 75 -52.52 21.27 -72.36
C ARG A 75 -52.03 19.83 -72.28
N GLU A 76 -51.67 19.21 -73.39
CA GLU A 76 -51.13 17.84 -73.37
C GLU A 76 -49.69 17.78 -72.89
N GLU A 77 -48.85 18.76 -73.22
CA GLU A 77 -47.52 18.89 -72.64
C GLU A 77 -47.58 19.01 -71.12
N VAL A 78 -48.47 19.86 -70.58
CA VAL A 78 -48.65 19.99 -69.13
C VAL A 78 -49.17 18.68 -68.50
N ARG A 79 -50.14 18.01 -69.11
CA ARG A 79 -50.66 16.72 -68.60
C ARG A 79 -49.60 15.63 -68.61
N THR A 80 -48.77 15.56 -69.63
CA THR A 80 -47.66 14.59 -69.71
C THR A 80 -46.56 14.91 -68.70
N LEU A 81 -46.21 16.18 -68.52
CA LEU A 81 -45.23 16.62 -67.52
C LEU A 81 -45.71 16.32 -66.09
N GLU A 82 -46.97 16.65 -65.78
CA GLU A 82 -47.59 16.36 -64.48
C GLU A 82 -47.56 14.86 -64.18
N LYS A 83 -47.94 14.03 -65.16
CA LYS A 83 -47.89 12.56 -65.02
C LYS A 83 -46.46 12.07 -64.77
N SER A 84 -45.49 12.57 -65.53
CA SER A 84 -44.07 12.20 -65.36
C SER A 84 -43.55 12.59 -63.97
N ALA A 85 -43.80 13.83 -63.53
CA ALA A 85 -43.38 14.33 -62.23
C ALA A 85 -44.03 13.55 -61.08
N ASN A 86 -45.30 13.17 -61.21
CA ASN A 86 -45.99 12.39 -60.18
C ASN A 86 -45.45 10.96 -60.07
N GLU A 87 -45.09 10.32 -61.19
CA GLU A 87 -44.42 9.01 -61.16
C GLU A 87 -43.02 9.10 -60.55
N GLU A 88 -42.23 10.13 -60.87
CA GLU A 88 -40.92 10.37 -60.22
C GLU A 88 -41.07 10.63 -58.71
N LEU A 89 -42.06 11.43 -58.30
CA LEU A 89 -42.34 11.68 -56.88
C LEU A 89 -42.73 10.39 -56.14
N LYS A 90 -43.52 9.53 -56.78
CA LYS A 90 -43.93 8.25 -56.22
C LYS A 90 -42.76 7.28 -56.10
N ASP A 91 -41.93 7.16 -57.13
CA ASP A 91 -40.72 6.33 -57.13
C ASP A 91 -39.71 6.79 -56.06
N THR A 92 -39.47 8.10 -55.97
CA THR A 92 -38.60 8.67 -54.93
C THR A 92 -39.16 8.46 -53.52
N THR A 93 -40.48 8.60 -53.33
CA THR A 93 -41.15 8.32 -52.05
C THR A 93 -41.00 6.85 -51.64
N LEU A 94 -41.16 5.91 -52.59
CA LEU A 94 -40.96 4.49 -52.34
C LEU A 94 -39.50 4.19 -51.94
N LYS A 95 -38.53 4.73 -52.68
CA LYS A 95 -37.09 4.60 -52.36
C LYS A 95 -36.75 5.15 -50.98
N ILE A 96 -37.33 6.30 -50.59
CA ILE A 96 -37.14 6.87 -49.25
C ILE A 96 -37.74 5.94 -48.19
N SER A 97 -38.94 5.39 -48.42
CA SER A 97 -39.57 4.44 -47.50
C SER A 97 -38.72 3.18 -47.31
N ASP A 98 -38.20 2.62 -48.40
CA ASP A 98 -37.33 1.44 -48.35
C ASP A 98 -36.04 1.74 -47.56
N ASN A 99 -35.40 2.89 -47.84
CA ASN A 99 -34.21 3.32 -47.11
C ASN A 99 -34.48 3.53 -45.61
N LEU A 100 -35.64 4.12 -45.24
CA LEU A 100 -36.03 4.32 -43.85
C LEU A 100 -36.27 2.98 -43.13
N SER A 101 -36.90 2.01 -43.80
CA SER A 101 -37.09 0.67 -43.24
C SER A 101 -35.76 -0.10 -43.06
N GLY A 102 -34.84 0.04 -44.01
CA GLY A 102 -33.48 -0.49 -43.91
C GLY A 102 -32.73 0.14 -42.73
N LEU A 103 -32.80 1.47 -42.60
CA LEU A 103 -32.16 2.18 -41.49
C LEU A 103 -32.75 1.77 -40.14
N HIS A 104 -34.08 1.62 -40.03
CA HIS A 104 -34.73 1.15 -38.82
C HIS A 104 -34.21 -0.22 -38.38
N THR A 105 -34.13 -1.16 -39.33
CA THR A 105 -33.62 -2.51 -39.08
C THR A 105 -32.16 -2.48 -38.60
N SER A 106 -31.32 -1.64 -39.23
CA SER A 106 -29.93 -1.46 -38.79
C SER A 106 -29.84 -0.85 -37.38
N VAL A 107 -30.70 0.12 -37.04
CA VAL A 107 -30.74 0.70 -35.69
C VAL A 107 -31.15 -0.33 -34.64
N GLU A 108 -32.14 -1.16 -34.91
CA GLU A 108 -32.56 -2.25 -34.01
C GLU A 108 -31.44 -3.26 -33.79
N GLN A 109 -30.74 -3.65 -34.85
CA GLN A 109 -29.57 -4.54 -34.75
C GLN A 109 -28.45 -3.90 -33.92
N CYS A 110 -28.12 -2.62 -34.15
CA CYS A 110 -27.14 -1.90 -33.35
C CYS A 110 -27.54 -1.84 -31.86
N GLN A 111 -28.82 -1.60 -31.56
CA GLN A 111 -29.32 -1.61 -30.19
C GLN A 111 -29.15 -2.98 -29.53
N GLU A 112 -29.39 -4.07 -30.26
CA GLU A 112 -29.19 -5.41 -29.72
C GLU A 112 -27.71 -5.72 -29.46
N TYR A 113 -26.81 -5.34 -30.36
CA TYR A 113 -25.37 -5.46 -30.13
C TYR A 113 -24.92 -4.68 -28.89
N VAL A 114 -25.45 -3.48 -28.68
CA VAL A 114 -25.15 -2.67 -27.49
C VAL A 114 -25.68 -3.36 -26.22
N ARG A 115 -26.90 -3.92 -26.25
CA ARG A 115 -27.46 -4.67 -25.11
C ARG A 115 -26.63 -5.91 -24.78
N GLU A 116 -26.22 -6.66 -25.79
CA GLU A 116 -25.36 -7.83 -25.64
C GLU A 116 -24.00 -7.47 -25.06
N ALA A 117 -23.35 -6.44 -25.61
CA ALA A 117 -22.08 -5.94 -25.09
C ALA A 117 -22.20 -5.51 -23.62
N ALA A 118 -23.25 -4.79 -23.25
CA ALA A 118 -23.51 -4.37 -21.87
C ALA A 118 -23.71 -5.58 -20.92
N ARG A 119 -24.41 -6.63 -21.37
CA ARG A 119 -24.60 -7.86 -20.59
C ARG A 119 -23.27 -8.57 -20.35
N ASN A 120 -22.46 -8.73 -21.39
CA ASN A 120 -21.14 -9.36 -21.28
C ASN A 120 -20.21 -8.56 -20.36
N THR A 121 -20.14 -7.24 -20.51
CA THR A 121 -19.33 -6.39 -19.61
C THR A 121 -19.77 -6.55 -18.15
N LYS A 122 -21.07 -6.60 -17.89
CA LYS A 122 -21.61 -6.82 -16.54
C LYS A 122 -21.19 -8.18 -15.97
N GLU A 123 -21.27 -9.25 -16.76
CA GLU A 123 -20.85 -10.59 -16.33
C GLU A 123 -19.34 -10.63 -16.03
N HIS A 124 -18.52 -10.04 -16.90
CA HIS A 124 -17.08 -9.91 -16.68
C HIS A 124 -16.76 -9.15 -15.38
N LEU A 125 -17.46 -8.05 -15.10
CA LEU A 125 -17.30 -7.29 -13.86
C LEU A 125 -17.62 -8.14 -12.64
N VAL A 126 -18.76 -8.86 -12.64
CA VAL A 126 -19.15 -9.75 -11.53
C VAL A 126 -18.12 -10.86 -11.33
N ARG A 127 -17.57 -11.43 -12.42
CA ARG A 127 -16.54 -12.46 -12.33
C ARG A 127 -15.24 -11.93 -11.73
N ILE A 128 -14.81 -10.73 -12.11
CA ILE A 128 -13.64 -10.07 -11.52
C ILE A 128 -13.89 -9.80 -10.03
N GLU A 129 -15.05 -9.24 -9.70
CA GLU A 129 -15.46 -8.92 -8.33
C GLU A 129 -15.44 -10.15 -7.42
N THR A 130 -16.04 -11.25 -7.88
CA THR A 130 -16.21 -12.46 -7.07
C THR A 130 -14.99 -13.38 -7.07
N GLN A 131 -14.35 -13.62 -8.21
CA GLN A 131 -13.27 -14.60 -8.34
C GLN A 131 -11.89 -13.93 -8.26
N GLY A 132 -11.71 -12.82 -8.99
CA GLY A 132 -10.44 -12.11 -9.09
C GLY A 132 -10.00 -11.55 -7.73
N PHE A 133 -10.85 -10.74 -7.09
CA PHE A 133 -10.52 -10.17 -5.78
C PHE A 133 -10.47 -11.20 -4.67
N ALA A 134 -11.33 -12.23 -4.69
CA ALA A 134 -11.29 -13.28 -3.66
C ALA A 134 -9.99 -14.09 -3.71
N ALA A 135 -9.53 -14.45 -4.92
CA ALA A 135 -8.24 -15.13 -5.10
C ALA A 135 -7.08 -14.23 -4.65
N ALA A 136 -7.05 -12.97 -5.12
CA ALA A 136 -6.01 -12.02 -4.74
C ALA A 136 -5.97 -11.77 -3.22
N ASN A 137 -7.13 -11.64 -2.57
CA ASN A 137 -7.21 -11.47 -1.11
C ASN A 137 -6.70 -12.71 -0.37
N LYS A 138 -6.98 -13.91 -0.86
CA LYS A 138 -6.47 -15.15 -0.26
C LYS A 138 -4.95 -15.24 -0.37
N GLU A 139 -4.39 -14.94 -1.53
CA GLU A 139 -2.94 -14.90 -1.76
C GLU A 139 -2.26 -13.84 -0.90
N LEU A 140 -2.82 -12.62 -0.85
CA LEU A 140 -2.31 -11.53 -0.01
C LEU A 140 -2.32 -11.92 1.48
N LYS A 141 -3.39 -12.53 1.96
CA LYS A 141 -3.48 -12.99 3.36
C LYS A 141 -2.39 -14.01 3.68
N LEU A 142 -2.18 -14.99 2.80
CA LEU A 142 -1.12 -15.99 2.99
C LEU A 142 0.28 -15.36 3.00
N ALA A 143 0.54 -14.42 2.09
CA ALA A 143 1.82 -13.71 2.03
C ALA A 143 2.10 -12.88 3.30
N ILE A 144 1.07 -12.21 3.85
CA ILE A 144 1.17 -11.46 5.11
C ILE A 144 1.47 -12.41 6.27
N GLU A 145 0.73 -13.52 6.38
CA GLU A 145 0.94 -14.51 7.45
C GLU A 145 2.36 -15.12 7.42
N ASP A 146 2.87 -15.45 6.24
CA ASP A 146 4.22 -16.01 6.06
C ASP A 146 5.31 -14.99 6.41
N THR A 147 5.14 -13.75 5.95
CA THR A 147 6.07 -12.65 6.26
C THR A 147 6.12 -12.37 7.75
N MET A 148 4.94 -12.32 8.43
CA MET A 148 4.87 -12.10 9.87
C MET A 148 5.53 -13.23 10.66
N LYS A 149 5.29 -14.50 10.28
CA LYS A 149 5.93 -15.66 10.93
C LYS A 149 7.45 -15.60 10.79
N THR A 150 7.95 -15.29 9.60
CA THR A 150 9.38 -15.22 9.33
C THR A 150 10.03 -14.08 10.11
N HIS A 151 9.44 -12.89 10.10
CA HIS A 151 9.92 -11.74 10.86
C HIS A 151 9.94 -12.01 12.38
N MET A 152 8.85 -12.57 12.93
CA MET A 152 8.80 -12.92 14.35
C MET A 152 9.85 -13.97 14.73
N ALA A 153 10.06 -14.99 13.92
CA ALA A 153 11.07 -16.01 14.19
C ALA A 153 12.49 -15.44 14.17
N GLN A 154 12.77 -14.50 13.26
CA GLN A 154 14.05 -13.79 13.17
C GLN A 154 14.28 -12.95 14.44
N GLU A 155 13.32 -12.10 14.80
CA GLU A 155 13.39 -11.22 15.96
C GLU A 155 13.56 -12.02 17.27
N LEU A 156 12.76 -13.08 17.44
CA LEU A 156 12.84 -13.94 18.62
C LEU A 156 14.22 -14.60 18.76
N ARG A 157 14.84 -15.01 17.65
CA ARG A 157 16.20 -15.58 17.65
C ARG A 157 17.24 -14.54 18.07
N VAL A 158 17.14 -13.31 17.56
CA VAL A 158 18.05 -12.21 17.91
C VAL A 158 17.92 -11.89 19.39
N GLN A 159 16.69 -11.68 19.87
CA GLN A 159 16.43 -11.37 21.28
C GLN A 159 16.85 -12.51 22.22
N TYR A 160 16.63 -13.77 21.84
CA TYR A 160 17.08 -14.91 22.62
C TYR A 160 18.61 -14.95 22.75
N LYS A 161 19.33 -14.68 21.65
CA LYS A 161 20.79 -14.64 21.66
C LYS A 161 21.31 -13.52 22.56
N GLU A 162 20.77 -12.32 22.42
CA GLU A 162 21.14 -11.17 23.27
C GLU A 162 20.87 -11.47 24.76
N LEU A 163 19.72 -12.06 25.07
CA LEU A 163 19.38 -12.44 26.44
C LEU A 163 20.37 -13.46 27.03
N VAL A 164 20.78 -14.46 26.25
CA VAL A 164 21.78 -15.44 26.66
C VAL A 164 23.13 -14.77 26.93
N ASP A 165 23.56 -13.86 26.04
CA ASP A 165 24.84 -13.15 26.19
C ASP A 165 24.83 -12.24 27.43
N VAL A 166 23.74 -11.50 27.66
CA VAL A 166 23.55 -10.67 28.86
C VAL A 166 23.53 -11.52 30.13
N THR A 167 22.81 -12.64 30.13
CA THR A 167 22.74 -13.55 31.28
C THR A 167 24.10 -14.11 31.64
N LYS A 168 24.89 -14.50 30.63
CA LYS A 168 26.26 -14.99 30.82
C LYS A 168 27.17 -13.89 31.40
N SER A 169 27.12 -12.70 30.84
CA SER A 169 27.88 -11.54 31.33
C SER A 169 27.54 -11.19 32.79
N ALA A 170 26.25 -11.20 33.13
CA ALA A 170 25.79 -10.97 34.49
C ALA A 170 26.29 -12.06 35.46
N SER A 171 26.24 -13.33 35.06
CA SER A 171 26.76 -14.45 35.84
C SER A 171 28.28 -14.31 36.08
N ASP A 172 29.04 -13.98 35.04
CA ASP A 172 30.49 -13.78 35.15
C ASP A 172 30.84 -12.61 36.09
N CYS A 173 30.02 -11.55 36.08
CA CYS A 173 30.17 -10.42 36.99
C CYS A 173 29.89 -10.82 38.45
N VAL A 174 28.80 -11.57 38.71
CA VAL A 174 28.45 -12.04 40.06
C VAL A 174 29.54 -12.96 40.62
N LEU A 175 30.10 -13.86 39.81
CA LEU A 175 31.19 -14.73 40.23
C LEU A 175 32.50 -13.98 40.49
N GLY A 176 32.76 -12.89 39.76
CA GLY A 176 33.95 -12.05 39.95
C GLY A 176 33.86 -11.12 41.16
N VAL A 177 32.68 -10.59 41.48
CA VAL A 177 32.50 -9.56 42.52
C VAL A 177 32.16 -10.14 43.90
N ASN A 178 31.50 -11.31 43.96
CA ASN A 178 30.99 -11.90 45.21
C ASN A 178 31.76 -13.15 45.67
N GLY A 179 33.03 -13.28 45.29
CA GLY A 179 33.89 -14.36 45.81
C GLY A 179 33.97 -14.35 47.34
N ALA A 180 34.01 -15.52 47.96
CA ALA A 180 34.18 -15.64 49.41
C ALA A 180 35.43 -14.85 49.86
N LYS A 181 35.29 -14.04 50.91
CA LYS A 181 36.40 -13.25 51.49
C LYS A 181 37.35 -14.10 52.33
N GLU A 182 36.91 -15.30 52.68
CA GLU A 182 37.61 -16.25 53.54
C GLU A 182 37.62 -17.63 52.88
N PHE A 183 38.76 -18.31 52.98
CA PHE A 183 38.96 -19.68 52.58
C PHE A 183 39.40 -20.49 53.80
N HIS A 184 38.64 -21.53 54.13
CA HIS A 184 38.93 -22.44 55.23
C HIS A 184 39.34 -23.81 54.71
N TRP A 185 40.41 -24.35 55.26
CA TRP A 185 40.91 -25.67 54.94
C TRP A 185 41.08 -26.51 56.20
N TYR A 186 40.37 -27.63 56.26
CA TYR A 186 40.55 -28.65 57.31
C TYR A 186 41.54 -29.68 56.79
N PHE A 187 42.82 -29.45 57.04
CA PHE A 187 43.87 -30.40 56.70
C PHE A 187 43.69 -31.69 57.50
N LYS A 188 43.89 -32.84 56.86
CA LYS A 188 43.92 -34.18 57.48
C LYS A 188 45.27 -34.83 57.14
N GLY A 189 45.81 -35.66 58.03
CA GLY A 189 47.16 -36.22 57.89
C GLY A 189 48.20 -35.40 58.65
N TRP A 190 47.84 -34.80 59.78
CA TRP A 190 48.76 -34.04 60.63
C TRP A 190 49.92 -34.89 61.14
N GLU A 191 49.62 -36.11 61.63
CA GLU A 191 50.64 -37.01 62.16
C GLU A 191 51.60 -37.48 61.05
N ASP A 192 51.04 -37.91 59.91
CA ASP A 192 51.82 -38.34 58.74
C ASP A 192 52.72 -37.21 58.22
N LEU A 193 52.21 -35.97 58.23
CA LEU A 193 52.99 -34.80 57.81
C LEU A 193 54.16 -34.53 58.77
N LYS A 194 53.95 -34.65 60.09
CA LYS A 194 55.03 -34.52 61.08
C LYS A 194 56.08 -35.61 60.89
N MET A 195 55.65 -36.87 60.76
CA MET A 195 56.56 -38.01 60.57
C MET A 195 57.39 -37.84 59.28
N THR A 196 56.75 -37.41 58.20
CA THR A 196 57.43 -37.10 56.93
C THR A 196 58.44 -35.97 57.11
N ALA A 197 58.11 -34.93 57.87
CA ALA A 197 59.02 -33.81 58.11
C ALA A 197 60.26 -34.22 58.91
N LEU A 198 60.10 -35.16 59.85
CA LEU A 198 61.21 -35.73 60.61
C LEU A 198 62.12 -36.60 59.72
N ASP A 199 61.54 -37.39 58.82
CA ASP A 199 62.28 -38.26 57.90
C ASP A 199 63.02 -37.47 56.81
N LYS A 200 62.35 -36.47 56.21
CA LYS A 200 62.83 -35.76 55.00
C LYS A 200 63.36 -34.35 55.28
N TRP A 201 63.54 -33.99 56.55
CA TRP A 201 63.95 -32.65 57.02
C TRP A 201 62.95 -31.52 56.72
N TYR A 202 61.91 -31.78 55.93
CA TYR A 202 60.73 -30.94 55.81
C TYR A 202 59.58 -31.74 55.18
N ALA A 203 58.34 -31.30 55.40
CA ALA A 203 57.18 -31.77 54.67
C ALA A 203 56.26 -30.61 54.34
N SER A 204 55.51 -30.71 53.24
CA SER A 204 54.53 -29.70 52.87
C SER A 204 53.32 -30.31 52.18
N ASN A 205 52.17 -29.66 52.33
CA ASN A 205 50.94 -30.04 51.66
C ASN A 205 50.18 -28.78 51.21
N ASP A 206 49.50 -28.88 50.07
CA ASP A 206 48.71 -27.81 49.47
C ASP A 206 47.22 -28.12 49.63
N SER A 207 46.44 -27.10 49.99
CA SER A 207 44.99 -27.18 49.94
C SER A 207 44.50 -27.33 48.50
N PRO A 208 43.24 -27.75 48.30
CA PRO A 208 42.54 -27.52 47.05
C PRO A 208 42.59 -26.03 46.64
N LEU A 209 42.51 -25.78 45.34
CA LEU A 209 42.41 -24.44 44.79
C LEU A 209 41.03 -23.85 45.12
N GLN A 210 41.01 -22.59 45.56
CA GLN A 210 39.78 -21.87 45.88
C GLN A 210 39.88 -20.42 45.39
N TYR A 211 38.79 -19.90 44.84
CA TYR A 211 38.69 -18.48 44.51
C TYR A 211 38.40 -17.65 45.76
N VAL A 212 39.26 -16.67 46.05
CA VAL A 212 39.13 -15.69 47.14
C VAL A 212 39.26 -14.29 46.56
N CYS A 213 38.20 -13.47 46.69
CA CYS A 213 38.08 -12.16 46.02
C CYS A 213 38.51 -12.18 44.53
N GLY A 214 38.13 -13.23 43.81
CA GLY A 214 38.45 -13.41 42.39
C GLY A 214 39.79 -14.08 42.08
N TYR A 215 40.74 -14.11 43.01
CA TYR A 215 42.06 -14.74 42.83
C TYR A 215 42.00 -16.25 43.10
N ASN A 216 42.58 -17.06 42.21
CA ASN A 216 42.67 -18.51 42.39
C ASN A 216 43.87 -18.86 43.29
N VAL A 217 43.63 -19.31 44.52
CA VAL A 217 44.69 -19.48 45.52
C VAL A 217 44.63 -20.83 46.23
N CYS A 218 45.75 -21.25 46.82
CA CYS A 218 45.79 -22.32 47.80
C CYS A 218 46.63 -21.94 49.03
N ILE A 219 46.37 -22.65 50.13
CA ILE A 219 47.14 -22.59 51.36
C ILE A 219 48.16 -23.73 51.33
N ARG A 220 49.42 -23.44 51.59
CA ARG A 220 50.49 -24.41 51.80
C ARG A 220 50.86 -24.48 53.26
N ILE A 221 50.71 -25.66 53.85
CA ILE A 221 51.33 -26.02 55.14
C ILE A 221 52.76 -26.48 54.87
N ARG A 222 53.71 -26.02 55.69
CA ARG A 222 55.08 -26.53 55.73
C ARG A 222 55.47 -26.86 57.17
N LEU A 223 55.98 -28.06 57.41
CA LEU A 223 56.61 -28.45 58.66
C LEU A 223 58.10 -28.62 58.46
N GLU A 224 58.90 -28.05 59.35
CA GLU A 224 60.37 -28.10 59.29
C GLU A 224 60.95 -28.29 60.69
N PRO A 225 61.73 -29.35 60.96
CA PRO A 225 62.46 -29.51 62.21
C PRO A 225 63.63 -28.53 62.31
N ILE A 226 63.56 -27.59 63.26
CA ILE A 226 64.60 -26.59 63.52
C ILE A 226 64.96 -26.65 65.01
N LEU A 227 66.24 -26.89 65.32
CA LEU A 227 66.78 -26.90 66.69
C LEU A 227 65.95 -27.77 67.67
N GLY A 228 65.52 -28.95 67.22
CA GLY A 228 64.74 -29.91 68.03
C GLY A 228 63.25 -29.57 68.16
N ARG A 229 62.74 -28.57 67.44
CA ARG A 229 61.31 -28.22 67.39
C ARG A 229 60.80 -28.35 65.96
N THR A 230 59.61 -28.94 65.78
CA THR A 230 58.93 -28.94 64.48
C THR A 230 58.16 -27.63 64.32
N ILE A 231 58.62 -26.77 63.43
CA ILE A 231 58.04 -25.46 63.16
C ILE A 231 56.97 -25.56 62.08
N LEU A 232 55.83 -24.92 62.29
CA LEU A 232 54.79 -24.72 61.28
C LEU A 232 55.01 -23.40 60.55
N GLY A 233 55.18 -23.48 59.24
CA GLY A 233 55.02 -22.37 58.31
C GLY A 233 53.71 -22.48 57.54
N LEU A 234 53.10 -21.33 57.25
CA LEU A 234 51.90 -21.22 56.42
C LEU A 234 52.16 -20.22 55.30
N HIS A 235 51.82 -20.62 54.07
CA HIS A 235 52.02 -19.78 52.89
C HIS A 235 50.80 -19.79 51.98
N MET A 236 50.60 -18.70 51.25
CA MET A 236 49.67 -18.61 50.15
C MET A 236 50.42 -18.84 48.84
N ARG A 237 49.76 -19.50 47.89
CA ARG A 237 50.17 -19.53 46.49
C ARG A 237 49.03 -19.04 45.61
N ILE A 238 49.36 -18.22 44.63
CA ILE A 238 48.45 -17.73 43.60
C ILE A 238 48.65 -18.57 42.33
N HIS A 239 47.56 -19.08 41.77
CA HIS A 239 47.52 -19.88 40.55
C HIS A 239 46.79 -19.13 39.43
N PRO A 240 47.03 -19.49 38.14
CA PRO A 240 46.24 -18.95 37.04
C PRO A 240 44.75 -19.17 37.26
N GLY A 241 43.98 -18.11 37.08
CA GLY A 241 42.53 -18.08 37.24
C GLY A 241 41.83 -17.56 36.00
N VAL A 242 40.55 -17.92 35.83
CA VAL A 242 39.72 -17.41 34.73
C VAL A 242 39.45 -15.90 34.82
N ASN A 243 39.72 -15.31 36.00
CA ASN A 243 39.47 -13.91 36.30
C ASN A 243 40.72 -13.03 36.15
N ASP A 244 41.90 -13.59 35.89
CA ASP A 244 43.19 -12.87 36.02
C ASP A 244 43.25 -11.59 35.19
N SER A 245 42.63 -11.55 34.01
CA SER A 245 42.60 -10.37 33.14
C SER A 245 41.72 -9.22 33.66
N LYS A 246 40.84 -9.49 34.63
CA LYS A 246 39.92 -8.52 35.25
C LYS A 246 40.39 -8.07 36.63
N LEU A 247 41.47 -8.66 37.16
CA LEU A 247 41.97 -8.42 38.52
C LEU A 247 43.17 -7.47 38.51
N GLU A 248 43.42 -6.85 39.65
CA GLU A 248 44.58 -5.98 39.86
C GLU A 248 45.87 -6.80 39.99
N TRP A 249 46.90 -6.37 39.27
CA TRP A 249 48.25 -6.92 39.32
C TRP A 249 49.31 -5.80 39.36
N PRO A 250 50.42 -5.96 40.09
CA PRO A 250 50.72 -7.08 40.99
C PRO A 250 49.73 -7.18 42.16
N PHE A 251 49.55 -8.38 42.71
CA PHE A 251 48.68 -8.64 43.84
C PHE A 251 49.06 -7.74 45.02
N SER A 252 48.14 -6.87 45.41
CA SER A 252 48.37 -5.78 46.36
C SER A 252 47.53 -5.90 47.64
N LYS A 253 46.67 -6.92 47.73
CA LYS A 253 45.76 -7.07 48.86
C LYS A 253 46.50 -7.43 50.15
N THR A 254 45.99 -6.90 51.25
CA THR A 254 46.36 -7.37 52.58
C THR A 254 45.62 -8.66 52.88
N TYR A 255 46.34 -9.67 53.37
CA TYR A 255 45.74 -10.95 53.70
C TYR A 255 46.26 -11.50 55.02
N THR A 256 45.41 -12.29 55.68
CA THR A 256 45.72 -12.98 56.92
C THR A 256 45.72 -14.48 56.66
N LEU A 257 46.74 -15.17 57.13
CA LEU A 257 46.88 -16.61 57.02
C LEU A 257 47.18 -17.22 58.39
N GLY A 258 46.46 -18.26 58.77
CA GLY A 258 46.61 -18.81 60.12
C GLY A 258 45.86 -20.11 60.36
N VAL A 259 45.83 -20.48 61.64
CA VAL A 259 45.08 -21.61 62.18
C VAL A 259 44.04 -21.12 63.19
N ILE A 260 42.89 -21.78 63.22
CA ILE A 260 41.75 -21.47 64.10
C ILE A 260 41.54 -22.63 65.05
N HIS A 261 41.33 -22.34 66.33
CA HIS A 261 40.98 -23.38 67.29
C HIS A 261 39.57 -23.91 66.98
N PRO A 262 39.39 -25.22 66.77
CA PRO A 262 38.15 -25.80 66.23
C PRO A 262 36.92 -25.61 67.13
N LYS A 263 37.11 -25.43 68.45
CA LYS A 263 36.02 -25.17 69.41
C LYS A 263 35.87 -23.71 69.81
N ASP A 264 36.91 -22.90 69.61
CA ASP A 264 36.95 -21.49 70.01
C ASP A 264 37.45 -20.66 68.85
N LYS A 265 36.52 -20.16 68.05
CA LYS A 265 36.84 -19.40 66.83
C LYS A 265 37.54 -18.07 67.10
N ALA A 266 37.56 -17.57 68.35
CA ALA A 266 38.31 -16.38 68.72
C ALA A 266 39.80 -16.68 68.94
N LYS A 267 40.12 -17.90 69.39
CA LYS A 267 41.50 -18.36 69.56
C LYS A 267 42.11 -18.74 68.21
N ARG A 268 42.99 -17.87 67.69
CA ARG A 268 43.65 -18.03 66.39
C ARG A 268 45.15 -17.75 66.53
N LYS A 269 45.97 -18.46 65.75
CA LYS A 269 47.37 -18.07 65.50
C LYS A 269 47.50 -17.73 64.03
N PHE A 270 47.90 -16.51 63.70
CA PHE A 270 47.92 -16.03 62.33
C PHE A 270 49.05 -15.02 62.10
N ASP A 271 49.39 -14.84 60.84
CA ASP A 271 50.23 -13.76 60.37
C ASP A 271 49.46 -12.91 59.36
N LYS A 272 49.71 -11.59 59.38
CA LYS A 272 49.06 -10.61 58.51
C LYS A 272 50.11 -10.04 57.56
N ILE A 273 49.84 -10.17 56.26
CA ILE A 273 50.77 -9.82 55.20
C ILE A 273 50.15 -8.74 54.33
N GLU A 274 50.84 -7.61 54.24
CA GLU A 274 50.47 -6.51 53.35
C GLU A 274 51.24 -6.66 52.03
N ALA A 275 50.62 -7.29 51.03
CA ALA A 275 51.30 -7.65 49.79
C ALA A 275 51.74 -6.44 48.95
N SER A 276 51.08 -5.29 49.11
CA SER A 276 51.45 -4.02 48.46
C SER A 276 52.90 -3.59 48.74
N LYS A 277 53.47 -4.00 49.89
CA LYS A 277 54.89 -3.75 50.25
C LYS A 277 55.89 -4.55 49.42
N TYR A 278 55.42 -5.51 48.64
CA TYR A 278 56.21 -6.45 47.86
C TYR A 278 55.79 -6.42 46.39
N SER A 279 55.39 -5.24 45.86
CA SER A 279 54.88 -5.09 44.48
C SER A 279 55.86 -5.59 43.42
N ASP A 280 57.16 -5.54 43.68
CA ASP A 280 58.21 -5.98 42.75
C ASP A 280 58.56 -7.47 42.92
N ASP A 281 57.96 -8.15 43.90
CA ASP A 281 58.22 -9.56 44.16
C ASP A 281 57.54 -10.42 43.07
N PRO A 282 58.29 -11.32 42.40
CA PRO A 282 57.75 -12.23 41.39
C PRO A 282 56.57 -13.07 41.88
N ARG A 283 56.46 -13.32 43.20
CA ARG A 283 55.40 -14.13 43.83
C ARG A 283 54.02 -13.47 43.77
N PHE A 284 53.97 -12.15 43.62
CA PHE A 284 52.73 -11.38 43.54
C PHE A 284 52.39 -10.91 42.13
N GLN A 285 53.22 -11.22 41.13
CA GLN A 285 52.88 -10.93 39.73
C GLN A 285 51.76 -11.84 39.23
N MET A 286 51.13 -11.46 38.12
CA MET A 286 50.12 -12.30 37.46
C MET A 286 50.71 -13.68 37.15
N PRO A 287 50.12 -14.76 37.68
CA PRO A 287 50.69 -16.09 37.57
C PRO A 287 50.69 -16.58 36.12
N LYS A 288 51.79 -17.24 35.76
CA LYS A 288 51.91 -17.99 34.50
C LYS A 288 51.65 -19.47 34.77
N GLN A 289 51.91 -20.33 33.78
CA GLN A 289 51.71 -21.78 33.89
C GLN A 289 52.35 -22.35 35.17
N GLY A 290 51.56 -23.07 35.99
CA GLY A 290 52.03 -23.73 37.22
C GLY A 290 51.82 -22.94 38.53
N GLY A 291 51.46 -21.65 38.46
CA GLY A 291 51.30 -20.80 39.64
C GLY A 291 52.60 -20.20 40.16
N ASN A 292 52.49 -19.26 41.09
CA ASN A 292 53.63 -18.53 41.64
C ASN A 292 54.38 -19.34 42.71
N PHE A 293 55.56 -18.87 43.10
CA PHE A 293 56.20 -19.33 44.33
C PHE A 293 55.37 -18.91 45.56
N VAL A 294 55.49 -19.66 46.64
CA VAL A 294 54.70 -19.44 47.86
C VAL A 294 55.21 -18.21 48.63
N PHE A 295 54.30 -17.45 49.22
CA PHE A 295 54.61 -16.31 50.11
C PHE A 295 53.83 -16.46 51.41
N GLY A 296 54.47 -16.24 52.55
CA GLY A 296 53.84 -16.45 53.85
C GLY A 296 54.80 -16.32 55.01
N THR A 297 54.37 -16.89 56.14
CA THR A 297 55.18 -16.98 57.36
C THR A 297 55.88 -18.33 57.44
N THR A 298 57.18 -18.29 57.72
CA THR A 298 58.01 -19.49 57.93
C THR A 298 57.94 -20.02 59.36
N ILE A 299 57.53 -19.19 60.33
CA ILE A 299 57.50 -19.51 61.76
C ILE A 299 56.19 -18.97 62.37
N LEU A 300 55.11 -19.71 62.22
CA LEU A 300 53.81 -19.36 62.81
C LEU A 300 53.67 -19.87 64.25
N SER A 301 54.00 -21.14 64.48
CA SER A 301 53.95 -21.79 65.81
C SER A 301 54.75 -23.10 65.75
N THR A 302 54.88 -23.79 66.88
CA THR A 302 55.45 -25.14 66.92
C THR A 302 54.35 -26.19 66.90
N ALA A 303 54.64 -27.38 66.36
CA ALA A 303 53.69 -28.49 66.35
C ALA A 303 53.22 -28.84 67.78
N ASN A 304 54.14 -28.87 68.73
CA ASN A 304 53.85 -29.15 70.14
C ASN A 304 52.90 -28.11 70.75
N GLU A 305 53.12 -26.81 70.50
CA GLU A 305 52.21 -25.76 70.96
C GLU A 305 50.80 -25.94 70.38
N LEU A 306 50.68 -26.23 69.08
CA LEU A 306 49.38 -26.41 68.44
C LEU A 306 48.61 -27.59 69.03
N GLU A 307 49.30 -28.67 69.36
CA GLU A 307 48.74 -29.86 69.99
C GLU A 307 48.35 -29.60 71.45
N CYS A 308 49.27 -29.07 72.26
CA CYS A 308 49.01 -28.75 73.67
C CYS A 308 47.88 -27.74 73.85
N GLU A 309 47.76 -26.78 72.93
CA GLU A 309 46.73 -25.75 72.97
C GLU A 309 45.40 -26.15 72.32
N GLY A 310 45.30 -27.36 71.76
CA GLY A 310 44.06 -27.93 71.21
C GLY A 310 43.70 -27.49 69.79
N PHE A 311 44.62 -26.88 69.04
CA PHE A 311 44.38 -26.52 67.63
C PHE A 311 44.31 -27.75 66.72
N VAL A 312 45.01 -28.82 67.09
CA VAL A 312 44.93 -30.11 66.41
C VAL A 312 43.89 -30.98 67.14
N ILE A 313 42.86 -31.43 66.43
CA ILE A 313 41.87 -32.39 66.96
C ILE A 313 41.90 -33.65 66.11
N GLY A 314 42.20 -34.77 66.77
CA GLY A 314 42.48 -36.03 66.08
C GLY A 314 43.69 -35.83 65.18
N ASP A 315 43.48 -35.99 63.88
CA ASP A 315 44.51 -35.85 62.86
C ASP A 315 44.26 -34.64 61.94
N SER A 316 43.53 -33.62 62.45
CA SER A 316 43.10 -32.48 61.65
C SER A 316 43.52 -31.13 62.21
N LEU A 317 43.93 -30.23 61.31
CA LEU A 317 44.27 -28.84 61.59
C LEU A 317 43.40 -27.91 60.72
N HIS A 318 42.77 -26.92 61.35
CA HIS A 318 41.94 -25.94 60.63
C HIS A 318 42.76 -24.69 60.28
N CYS A 319 43.10 -24.57 59.00
CA CYS A 319 43.77 -23.40 58.42
C CYS A 319 42.76 -22.44 57.80
N PHE A 320 43.12 -21.16 57.72
CA PHE A 320 42.33 -20.16 57.01
C PHE A 320 43.22 -19.15 56.27
N LEU A 321 42.67 -18.62 55.19
CA LEU A 321 43.18 -17.47 54.44
C LEU A 321 42.04 -16.46 54.31
N GLN A 322 42.31 -15.19 54.61
CA GLN A 322 41.33 -14.12 54.52
C GLN A 322 41.94 -12.91 53.83
N PHE A 323 41.25 -12.36 52.84
CA PHE A 323 41.63 -11.08 52.25
C PHE A 323 40.89 -9.94 52.94
N GLU A 324 41.60 -8.86 53.23
CA GLU A 324 40.98 -7.66 53.78
C GLU A 324 40.13 -6.96 52.71
N PRO A 325 39.03 -6.28 53.11
CA PRO A 325 38.11 -5.60 52.19
C PRO A 325 38.77 -4.60 51.26
#